data_AF-A0A5P9F2A3-F1
#
_entry.id   AF-A0A5P9F2A3-F1
#
_cell.length_a   1.000
_cell.length_b   1.000
_cell.length_c   1.000
_cell.angle_alpha   90.00
_cell.angle_beta   90.00
_cell.angle_gamma   90.00
#
_symmetry.space_group_name_H-M   'P 1'
#
loop_
_entity.id
_entity.type
_entity.pdbx_description
1 polymer ?
#
loop_
_entity_poly.entity_id
_entity_poly.type
_entity_poly.pdbx_seq_one_letter_code
_entity_poly.pdbx_strand_id
1 'polypeptide(L)'
;MLATPTFPLILLAAAVLCAVLLAVWKEAQVAGRIIAQFFLTIGLPVVVVVGALVWLALPMMGQIDPRVSQAIIAGLVIAIGWLTTAIFAEGGKARARAEKTRDYHKALYAEIGNTLESLWEADSSEQYVTDLIDRMREDHDYIPFLPREQHDHVYDAVIAELDVLPRQTIDAIVAYYSVIKAMSALVDDMRGDTFRTLDAERRIAIYSDYVGMRKQAFVFGKHALRLIRAYSDGGRKAADRVINSRDADLSARSRGSV
;
A
#
# COMPACT_ATOMS: atom_id res chain seq x y z
N MET A 1 28.91 -40.59 45.25
CA MET A 1 28.51 -40.12 43.90
C MET A 1 27.00 -39.98 43.88
N LEU A 2 26.48 -38.78 44.14
CA LEU A 2 25.05 -38.47 44.08
C LEU A 2 24.88 -37.38 43.01
N ALA A 3 24.30 -37.76 41.87
CA ALA A 3 23.86 -36.81 40.87
C ALA A 3 22.63 -36.09 41.42
N THR A 4 22.77 -34.82 41.78
CA THR A 4 21.66 -33.97 42.24
C THR A 4 20.70 -33.69 41.08
N PRO A 5 19.41 -34.10 41.16
CA PRO A 5 18.40 -33.86 40.12
C PRO A 5 17.77 -32.47 40.27
N THR A 6 18.55 -31.45 40.59
CA THR A 6 18.04 -30.09 40.88
C THR A 6 17.85 -29.25 39.62
N PHE A 7 18.58 -29.54 38.55
CA PHE A 7 18.53 -28.79 37.29
C PHE A 7 17.17 -28.81 36.57
N PRO A 8 16.46 -29.96 36.41
CA PRO A 8 15.17 -29.97 35.74
C PRO A 8 14.07 -29.26 36.55
N LEU A 9 14.14 -29.31 37.89
CA LEU A 9 13.19 -28.63 38.78
C LEU A 9 13.34 -27.10 38.74
N ILE A 10 14.58 -26.59 38.63
CA ILE A 10 14.85 -25.15 38.52
C ILE A 10 14.36 -24.61 37.17
N LEU A 11 14.57 -25.35 36.08
CA LEU A 11 14.05 -24.99 34.75
C LEU A 11 12.53 -24.97 34.71
N LEU A 12 11.87 -25.94 35.35
CA LEU A 12 10.42 -26.04 35.40
C LEU A 12 9.83 -24.92 36.29
N ALA A 13 10.48 -24.60 37.42
CA ALA A 13 10.10 -23.47 38.26
C ALA A 13 10.27 -22.11 37.56
N ALA A 14 11.36 -21.92 36.80
CA ALA A 14 11.60 -20.71 36.02
C ALA A 14 10.57 -20.55 34.88
N ALA A 15 10.21 -21.65 34.20
CA ALA A 15 9.18 -21.65 33.16
C ALA A 15 7.80 -21.31 33.73
N VAL A 16 7.44 -21.87 34.89
CA VAL A 16 6.19 -21.56 35.59
C VAL A 16 6.16 -20.12 36.09
N LEU A 17 7.27 -19.60 36.64
CA LEU A 17 7.37 -18.21 37.08
C LEU A 17 7.22 -17.23 35.90
N CYS A 18 7.85 -17.51 34.75
CA CYS A 18 7.67 -16.73 33.53
C CYS A 18 6.22 -16.78 33.02
N ALA A 19 5.57 -17.95 33.05
CA ALA A 19 4.18 -18.09 32.63
C ALA A 19 3.21 -17.32 33.56
N VAL A 20 3.47 -17.32 34.86
CA VAL A 20 2.67 -16.58 35.86
C VAL A 20 2.90 -15.07 35.73
N LEU A 21 4.14 -14.62 35.54
CA LEU A 21 4.46 -13.20 35.30
C LEU A 21 3.80 -12.66 34.03
N LEU A 22 3.75 -13.47 32.97
CA LEU A 22 3.03 -13.13 31.72
C LEU A 22 1.51 -13.10 31.91
N ALA A 23 0.96 -13.89 32.83
CA ALA A 23 -0.49 -13.94 33.09
C ALA A 23 -1.00 -12.82 34.02
N VAL A 24 -0.13 -12.28 34.90
CA VAL A 24 -0.52 -11.29 35.93
C VAL A 24 -0.51 -9.84 35.40
N TRP A 25 0.19 -9.54 34.31
CA TRP A 25 0.23 -8.19 33.73
C TRP A 25 -1.00 -7.87 32.85
N LYS A 26 -2.04 -7.30 33.48
CA LYS A 26 -3.32 -6.91 32.85
C LYS A 26 -3.21 -5.83 31.75
N GLU A 27 -2.18 -4.97 31.78
CA GLU A 27 -1.93 -4.00 30.69
C GLU A 27 -1.34 -4.64 29.44
N ALA A 28 -0.90 -5.90 29.54
CA ALA A 28 -0.37 -6.67 28.44
C ALA A 28 -1.42 -7.55 27.74
N GLN A 29 -2.72 -7.22 27.70
CA GLN A 29 -3.64 -8.03 26.88
C GLN A 29 -3.40 -7.88 25.38
N VAL A 30 -3.03 -6.68 24.92
CA VAL A 30 -2.66 -6.43 23.50
C VAL A 30 -1.21 -6.85 23.25
N ALA A 31 -0.29 -6.46 24.14
CA ALA A 31 1.12 -6.86 24.05
C ALA A 31 1.31 -8.37 24.28
N GLY A 32 0.54 -8.98 25.15
CA GLY A 32 0.60 -10.39 25.54
C GLY A 32 0.12 -11.32 24.44
N ARG A 33 -0.80 -10.90 23.56
CA ARG A 33 -1.12 -11.69 22.36
C ARG A 33 0.05 -11.71 21.39
N ILE A 34 0.75 -10.57 21.23
CA ILE A 34 1.94 -10.45 20.37
C ILE A 34 3.12 -11.21 20.99
N ILE A 35 3.33 -11.09 22.30
CA ILE A 35 4.39 -11.78 23.07
C ILE A 35 4.11 -13.29 23.12
N ALA A 36 2.86 -13.72 23.30
CA ALA A 36 2.50 -15.14 23.28
C ALA A 36 2.66 -15.73 21.87
N GLN A 37 2.20 -15.02 20.83
CA GLN A 37 2.44 -15.45 19.45
C GLN A 37 3.94 -15.54 19.17
N PHE A 38 4.73 -14.55 19.60
CA PHE A 38 6.20 -14.55 19.51
C PHE A 38 6.85 -15.73 20.23
N PHE A 39 6.45 -15.99 21.48
CA PHE A 39 6.97 -17.10 22.26
C PHE A 39 6.59 -18.44 21.63
N LEU A 40 5.41 -18.56 21.02
CA LEU A 40 4.92 -19.82 20.47
C LEU A 40 5.44 -20.10 19.04
N THR A 41 5.61 -19.09 18.19
CA THR A 41 6.11 -19.26 16.82
C THR A 41 7.63 -19.22 16.70
N ILE A 42 8.34 -18.50 17.58
CA ILE A 42 9.79 -18.33 17.50
C ILE A 42 10.47 -18.86 18.76
N GLY A 43 10.05 -18.40 19.95
CA GLY A 43 10.69 -18.78 21.20
C GLY A 43 10.69 -20.28 21.47
N LEU A 44 9.54 -20.93 21.31
CA LEU A 44 9.30 -22.34 21.59
C LEU A 44 10.08 -23.25 20.63
N PRO A 45 10.00 -23.10 19.29
CA PRO A 45 10.81 -23.92 18.40
C PRO A 45 12.32 -23.69 18.58
N VAL A 46 12.77 -22.46 18.87
CA VAL A 46 14.19 -22.20 19.14
C VAL A 46 14.63 -22.88 20.44
N VAL A 47 13.87 -22.73 21.53
CA VAL A 47 14.16 -23.38 22.82
C VAL A 47 14.10 -24.91 22.68
N VAL A 48 13.17 -25.44 21.88
CA VAL A 48 13.07 -26.88 21.60
C VAL A 48 14.26 -27.37 20.79
N VAL A 49 14.66 -26.66 19.72
CA VAL A 49 15.83 -27.05 18.89
C VAL A 49 17.12 -26.96 19.69
N VAL A 50 17.31 -25.88 20.46
CA VAL A 50 18.49 -25.67 21.29
C VAL A 50 18.53 -26.64 22.45
N GLY A 51 17.39 -26.84 23.12
CA GLY A 51 17.23 -27.84 24.17
C GLY A 51 17.51 -29.25 23.66
N ALA A 52 17.01 -29.59 22.47
CA ALA A 52 17.27 -30.88 21.81
C ALA A 52 18.75 -31.04 21.43
N LEU A 53 19.39 -30.00 20.87
CA LEU A 53 20.81 -30.02 20.52
C LEU A 53 21.70 -30.15 21.77
N VAL A 54 21.40 -29.42 22.84
CA VAL A 54 22.12 -29.51 24.11
C VAL A 54 21.91 -30.88 24.76
N TRP A 55 20.69 -31.41 24.76
CA TRP A 55 20.37 -32.74 25.27
C TRP A 55 21.09 -33.86 24.49
N LEU A 56 21.17 -33.72 23.17
CA LEU A 56 21.88 -34.66 22.29
C LEU A 56 23.41 -34.55 22.42
N ALA A 57 23.93 -33.37 22.72
CA ALA A 57 25.36 -33.13 22.90
C ALA A 57 25.88 -33.46 24.31
N LEU A 58 25.02 -33.41 25.33
CA LEU A 58 25.33 -33.73 26.74
C LEU A 58 26.11 -35.04 26.96
N PRO A 59 25.75 -36.18 26.35
CA PRO A 59 26.52 -37.43 26.51
C PRO A 59 27.91 -37.39 25.86
N MET A 60 28.14 -36.54 24.85
CA MET A 60 29.47 -36.35 24.24
C MET A 60 30.31 -35.28 24.94
N MET A 61 29.70 -34.32 25.65
CA MET A 61 30.41 -33.26 26.36
C MET A 61 31.21 -33.73 27.57
N GLY A 62 30.96 -34.93 28.11
CA GLY A 62 31.78 -35.51 29.19
C GLY A 62 33.26 -35.73 28.81
N GLN A 63 33.60 -35.64 27.52
CA GLN A 63 34.96 -35.77 26.98
C GLN A 63 35.54 -34.44 26.48
N ILE A 64 34.79 -33.34 26.50
CA ILE A 64 35.19 -32.04 25.95
C ILE A 64 35.66 -31.13 27.10
N ASP A 65 36.72 -30.34 26.86
CA ASP A 65 37.18 -29.33 27.81
C ASP A 65 36.01 -28.41 28.23
N PRO A 66 35.74 -28.24 29.54
CA PRO A 66 34.70 -27.35 30.04
C PRO A 66 34.73 -25.94 29.42
N ARG A 67 35.89 -25.39 29.09
CA ARG A 67 36.02 -24.06 28.46
C ARG A 67 35.42 -24.03 27.06
N VAL A 68 35.60 -25.10 26.28
CA VAL A 68 35.04 -25.22 24.93
C VAL A 68 33.52 -25.35 25.01
N SER A 69 33.00 -26.10 25.99
CA SER A 69 31.55 -26.21 26.21
C SER A 69 30.89 -24.86 26.54
N GLN A 70 31.53 -24.03 27.38
CA GLN A 70 31.05 -22.70 27.71
C GLN A 70 31.06 -21.75 26.50
N ALA A 71 32.13 -21.79 25.70
CA ALA A 71 32.23 -20.98 24.48
C ALA A 71 31.14 -21.34 23.46
N ILE A 72 30.84 -22.63 23.29
CA ILE A 72 29.76 -23.09 22.40
C ILE A 72 28.39 -22.60 22.90
N ILE A 73 28.12 -22.74 24.20
CA ILE A 73 26.85 -22.27 24.79
C ILE A 73 26.72 -20.75 24.64
N ALA A 74 27.77 -19.99 24.95
CA ALA A 74 27.77 -18.54 24.81
C ALA A 74 27.54 -18.11 23.35
N GLY A 75 28.25 -18.74 22.40
CA GLY A 75 28.07 -18.47 20.96
C GLY A 75 26.64 -18.78 20.48
N LEU A 76 26.04 -19.87 20.95
CA LEU A 76 24.67 -20.24 20.62
C LEU A 76 23.65 -19.23 21.15
N VAL A 77 23.80 -18.80 22.41
CA VAL A 77 22.93 -17.77 23.01
C VAL A 77 23.02 -16.46 22.23
N ILE A 78 24.23 -16.03 21.87
CA ILE A 78 24.43 -14.82 21.06
C ILE A 78 23.79 -14.97 19.68
N ALA A 79 24.02 -16.09 18.98
CA ALA A 79 23.46 -16.34 17.65
C ALA A 79 21.93 -16.33 17.66
N ILE A 80 21.30 -16.92 18.68
CA ILE A 80 19.84 -16.89 18.87
C ILE A 80 19.34 -15.47 19.11
N GLY A 81 20.03 -14.68 19.94
CA GLY A 81 19.68 -13.29 20.19
C GLY A 81 19.67 -12.46 18.90
N TRP A 82 20.66 -12.67 18.04
CA TRP A 82 20.74 -12.04 16.72
C TRP A 82 19.63 -12.51 15.77
N LEU A 83 19.40 -13.82 15.66
CA LEU A 83 18.34 -14.37 14.81
C LEU A 83 16.96 -13.84 15.20
N THR A 84 16.70 -13.80 16.51
CA THR A 84 15.45 -13.26 17.07
C THR A 84 15.26 -11.80 16.67
N THR A 85 16.30 -10.97 16.85
CA THR A 85 16.29 -9.55 16.48
C THR A 85 16.09 -9.35 14.97
N ALA A 86 16.72 -10.16 14.14
CA ALA A 86 16.58 -10.09 12.68
C ALA A 86 15.14 -10.41 12.23
N ILE A 87 14.52 -11.44 12.80
CA ILE A 87 13.13 -11.80 12.50
C ILE A 87 12.16 -10.69 12.94
N PHE A 88 12.40 -10.05 14.10
CA PHE A 88 11.61 -8.91 14.54
C PHE A 88 11.74 -7.70 13.62
N ALA A 89 12.97 -7.38 13.22
CA ALA A 89 13.22 -6.26 12.31
C ALA A 89 12.50 -6.48 10.97
N GLU A 90 12.52 -7.70 10.44
CA GLU A 90 11.85 -8.01 9.17
C GLU A 90 10.32 -8.02 9.28
N GLY A 91 9.78 -8.59 10.36
CA GLY A 91 8.34 -8.54 10.64
C GLY A 91 7.82 -7.13 10.86
N GLY A 92 8.60 -6.29 11.56
CA GLY A 92 8.30 -4.87 11.75
C GLY A 92 8.27 -4.10 10.44
N LYS A 93 9.27 -4.30 9.56
CA LYS A 93 9.30 -3.69 8.22
C LYS A 93 8.08 -4.07 7.38
N ALA A 94 7.69 -5.34 7.39
CA ALA A 94 6.53 -5.81 6.64
C ALA A 94 5.22 -5.17 7.14
N ARG A 95 5.03 -5.05 8.47
CA ARG A 95 3.87 -4.39 9.06
C ARG A 95 3.84 -2.89 8.76
N ALA A 96 4.96 -2.21 8.96
CA ALA A 96 5.08 -0.78 8.66
C ALA A 96 4.78 -0.50 7.18
N ARG A 97 5.26 -1.35 6.26
CA ARG A 97 4.93 -1.23 4.83
C ARG A 97 3.43 -1.42 4.58
N ALA A 98 2.80 -2.40 5.20
CA ALA A 98 1.36 -2.66 5.05
C ALA A 98 0.50 -1.51 5.59
N GLU A 99 0.86 -0.95 6.75
CA GLU A 99 0.19 0.22 7.34
C GLU A 99 0.31 1.43 6.41
N LYS A 100 1.53 1.69 5.91
CA LYS A 100 1.81 2.78 4.98
C LYS A 100 1.05 2.64 3.66
N THR A 101 1.02 1.44 3.07
CA THR A 101 0.21 1.14 1.88
C THR A 101 -1.27 1.45 2.13
N ARG A 102 -1.83 1.02 3.27
CA ARG A 102 -3.23 1.26 3.62
C ARG A 102 -3.51 2.76 3.76
N ASP A 103 -2.64 3.49 4.44
CA ASP A 103 -2.84 4.91 4.69
C ASP A 103 -2.75 5.72 3.39
N TYR A 104 -1.85 5.35 2.47
CA TYR A 104 -1.77 5.93 1.12
C TYR A 104 -2.98 5.60 0.26
N HIS A 105 -3.43 4.35 0.26
CA HIS A 105 -4.67 3.98 -0.42
C HIS A 105 -5.87 4.78 0.11
N LYS A 106 -5.98 4.97 1.42
CA LYS A 106 -7.05 5.75 2.03
C LYS A 106 -6.99 7.22 1.61
N ALA A 107 -5.80 7.83 1.66
CA ALA A 107 -5.62 9.23 1.32
C ALA A 107 -5.89 9.49 -0.18
N LEU A 108 -5.30 8.68 -1.07
CA LEU A 108 -5.52 8.77 -2.51
C LEU A 108 -6.97 8.46 -2.89
N TYR A 109 -7.61 7.48 -2.25
CA TYR A 109 -9.03 7.19 -2.47
C TYR A 109 -9.92 8.40 -2.16
N ALA A 110 -9.64 9.09 -1.05
CA ALA A 110 -10.38 10.29 -0.67
C ALA A 110 -10.15 11.45 -1.66
N GLU A 111 -8.89 11.71 -2.05
CA GLU A 111 -8.57 12.79 -3.01
C GLU A 111 -9.19 12.55 -4.39
N ILE A 112 -9.01 11.34 -4.94
CA ILE A 112 -9.60 10.96 -6.24
C ILE A 112 -11.13 11.02 -6.14
N GLY A 113 -11.71 10.48 -5.07
CA GLY A 113 -13.17 10.47 -4.86
C GLY A 113 -13.76 11.87 -4.85
N ASN A 114 -13.20 12.78 -4.04
CA ASN A 114 -13.64 14.16 -3.96
C ASN A 114 -13.49 14.90 -5.30
N THR A 115 -12.39 14.64 -6.02
CA THR A 115 -12.16 15.25 -7.34
C THR A 115 -13.16 14.76 -8.38
N LEU A 116 -13.50 13.46 -8.37
CA LEU A 116 -14.45 12.92 -9.36
C LEU A 116 -15.87 13.46 -9.20
N GLU A 117 -16.28 13.79 -7.98
CA GLU A 117 -17.58 14.39 -7.70
C GLU A 117 -17.72 15.79 -8.34
N SER A 118 -16.61 16.53 -8.44
CA SER A 118 -16.59 17.83 -9.12
C SER A 118 -16.28 17.74 -10.62
N LEU A 119 -15.68 16.64 -11.09
CA LEU A 119 -15.10 16.60 -12.43
C LEU A 119 -16.12 16.44 -13.55
N TRP A 120 -17.10 15.54 -13.39
CA TRP A 120 -18.00 15.17 -14.48
C TRP A 120 -19.30 14.51 -13.99
N GLU A 121 -20.42 15.08 -14.41
CA GLU A 121 -21.74 14.48 -14.31
C GLU A 121 -22.31 14.30 -15.73
N ALA A 122 -22.62 13.06 -16.12
CA ALA A 122 -22.76 12.67 -17.53
C ALA A 122 -23.78 13.50 -18.31
N ASP A 123 -24.98 13.71 -17.76
CA ASP A 123 -26.06 14.39 -18.49
C ASP A 123 -25.91 15.92 -18.46
N SER A 124 -25.56 16.49 -17.30
CA SER A 124 -25.42 17.94 -17.13
C SER A 124 -24.16 18.50 -17.80
N SER A 125 -23.06 17.74 -17.80
CA SER A 125 -21.77 18.19 -18.36
C SER A 125 -21.77 18.15 -19.88
N GLU A 126 -22.41 17.16 -20.52
CA GLU A 126 -22.48 17.06 -21.98
C GLU A 126 -23.33 18.19 -22.59
N GLN A 127 -24.46 18.51 -21.95
CA GLN A 127 -25.30 19.63 -22.38
C GLN A 127 -24.61 20.97 -22.18
N TYR A 128 -24.01 21.20 -21.00
CA TYR A 128 -23.24 22.42 -20.73
C TYR A 128 -22.10 22.65 -21.72
N VAL A 129 -21.37 21.59 -22.09
CA VAL A 129 -20.30 21.67 -23.08
C VAL A 129 -20.84 22.03 -24.46
N THR A 130 -21.97 21.43 -24.86
CA THR A 130 -22.59 21.69 -26.16
C THR A 130 -23.01 23.16 -26.26
N ASP A 131 -23.73 23.65 -25.26
CA ASP A 131 -24.19 25.05 -25.19
C ASP A 131 -23.01 26.03 -25.21
N LEU A 132 -21.91 25.70 -24.52
CA LEU A 132 -20.72 26.55 -24.49
C LEU A 132 -19.99 26.56 -25.85
N ILE A 133 -19.85 25.41 -26.51
CA ILE A 133 -19.24 25.31 -27.84
C ILE A 133 -20.07 26.08 -28.86
N ASP A 134 -21.40 25.96 -28.82
CA ASP A 134 -22.28 26.69 -29.72
C ASP A 134 -22.18 28.21 -29.48
N ARG A 135 -22.10 28.65 -28.21
CA ARG A 135 -21.80 30.05 -27.90
C ARG A 135 -20.46 30.53 -28.45
N MET A 136 -19.40 29.71 -28.41
CA MET A 136 -18.10 30.05 -29.01
C MET A 136 -18.14 30.11 -30.55
N ARG A 137 -19.08 29.41 -31.18
CA ARG A 137 -19.31 29.47 -32.63
C ARG A 137 -20.08 30.72 -33.03
N GLU A 138 -21.07 31.11 -32.23
CA GLU A 138 -21.90 32.29 -32.46
C GLU A 138 -21.17 33.60 -32.14
N ASP A 139 -20.39 33.63 -31.06
CA ASP A 139 -19.60 34.78 -30.62
C ASP A 139 -18.11 34.46 -30.67
N HIS A 140 -17.45 34.91 -31.75
CA HIS A 140 -16.03 34.67 -31.95
C HIS A 140 -15.13 35.38 -30.91
N ASP A 141 -15.61 36.42 -30.24
CA ASP A 141 -14.86 37.12 -29.19
C ASP A 141 -15.10 36.51 -27.80
N TYR A 142 -16.03 35.55 -27.68
CA TYR A 142 -16.29 34.84 -26.45
C TYR A 142 -15.15 33.87 -26.10
N ILE A 143 -14.52 34.08 -24.95
CA ILE A 143 -13.49 33.22 -24.39
C ILE A 143 -13.98 32.68 -23.04
N PRO A 144 -14.28 31.37 -22.92
CA PRO A 144 -14.67 30.77 -21.66
C PRO A 144 -13.60 30.95 -20.58
N PHE A 145 -14.03 31.27 -19.37
CA PHE A 145 -13.13 31.30 -18.22
C PHE A 145 -12.88 29.88 -17.71
N LEU A 146 -11.62 29.43 -17.77
CA LEU A 146 -11.21 28.16 -17.17
C LEU A 146 -10.56 28.41 -15.79
N PRO A 147 -11.18 27.92 -14.70
CA PRO A 147 -10.57 28.00 -13.37
C PRO A 147 -9.34 27.08 -13.30
N ARG A 148 -8.34 27.50 -12.53
CA ARG A 148 -7.24 26.62 -12.16
C ARG A 148 -7.71 25.73 -11.02
N GLU A 149 -7.87 24.44 -11.32
CA GLU A 149 -8.23 23.42 -10.35
C GLU A 149 -6.95 22.75 -9.83
N GLN A 150 -6.88 22.44 -8.54
CA GLN A 150 -5.76 21.73 -7.94
C GLN A 150 -6.27 20.51 -7.19
N HIS A 151 -5.91 19.32 -7.68
CA HIS A 151 -6.52 18.05 -7.29
C HIS A 151 -5.47 16.95 -7.02
N ASP A 152 -4.24 17.34 -6.71
CA ASP A 152 -3.06 16.47 -6.69
C ASP A 152 -2.16 16.63 -5.45
N HIS A 153 -2.65 17.28 -4.40
CA HIS A 153 -1.86 17.57 -3.19
C HIS A 153 -1.38 16.31 -2.47
N VAL A 154 -2.27 15.33 -2.29
CA VAL A 154 -1.93 14.05 -1.65
C VAL A 154 -0.99 13.26 -2.55
N TYR A 155 -1.28 13.21 -3.85
CA TYR A 155 -0.43 12.52 -4.81
C TYR A 155 1.00 13.06 -4.84
N ASP A 156 1.18 14.38 -4.92
CA ASP A 156 2.50 15.02 -4.92
C ASP A 156 3.26 14.76 -3.61
N ALA A 157 2.56 14.59 -2.49
CA ALA A 157 3.17 14.24 -1.21
C ALA A 157 3.64 12.76 -1.14
N VAL A 158 2.96 11.84 -1.82
CA VAL A 158 3.25 10.38 -1.71
C VAL A 158 4.03 9.81 -2.88
N ILE A 159 4.13 10.52 -4.02
CA ILE A 159 4.82 10.06 -5.25
C ILE A 159 6.29 9.70 -5.02
N ALA A 160 6.98 10.35 -4.06
CA ALA A 160 8.35 10.05 -3.72
C ALA A 160 8.54 8.64 -3.11
N GLU A 161 7.44 8.03 -2.64
CA GLU A 161 7.43 6.75 -1.93
C GLU A 161 6.53 5.73 -2.64
N LEU A 162 6.52 5.82 -3.97
CA LEU A 162 5.71 5.00 -4.86
C LEU A 162 6.03 3.51 -4.76
N ASP A 163 7.22 3.15 -4.27
CA ASP A 163 7.67 1.78 -4.01
C ASP A 163 6.79 1.05 -2.98
N VAL A 164 6.05 1.79 -2.15
CA VAL A 164 5.10 1.24 -1.18
C VAL A 164 3.78 0.84 -1.82
N LEU A 165 3.42 1.40 -2.99
CA LEU A 165 2.15 1.09 -3.64
C LEU A 165 2.18 -0.26 -4.36
N PRO A 166 1.10 -1.06 -4.26
CA PRO A 166 0.98 -2.31 -5.00
C PRO A 166 0.91 -2.08 -6.51
N ARG A 167 1.52 -2.99 -7.27
CA ARG A 167 1.48 -3.00 -8.74
C ARG A 167 0.06 -2.98 -9.31
N GLN A 168 -0.90 -3.58 -8.60
CA GLN A 168 -2.30 -3.63 -9.03
C GLN A 168 -2.97 -2.25 -9.07
N THR A 169 -2.52 -1.31 -8.25
CA THR A 169 -3.19 -0.01 -8.07
C THR A 169 -2.38 1.14 -8.66
N ILE A 170 -1.04 1.04 -8.63
CA ILE A 170 -0.13 2.11 -9.05
C ILE A 170 -0.38 2.56 -10.49
N ASP A 171 -0.56 1.63 -11.43
CA ASP A 171 -0.73 1.97 -12.85
C ASP A 171 -1.99 2.80 -13.09
N ALA A 172 -3.10 2.45 -12.41
CA ALA A 172 -4.36 3.18 -12.53
C ALA A 172 -4.31 4.55 -11.85
N ILE A 173 -3.63 4.65 -10.70
CA ILE A 173 -3.41 5.92 -9.99
C ILE A 173 -2.57 6.85 -10.86
N VAL A 174 -1.44 6.38 -11.38
CA VAL A 174 -0.55 7.17 -12.24
C VAL A 174 -1.26 7.58 -13.54
N ALA A 175 -2.04 6.69 -14.16
CA ALA A 175 -2.81 7.03 -15.35
C ALA A 175 -3.82 8.17 -15.09
N TYR A 176 -4.49 8.14 -13.94
CA TYR A 176 -5.40 9.21 -13.53
C TYR A 176 -4.66 10.55 -13.32
N TYR A 177 -3.62 10.57 -12.48
CA TYR A 177 -2.90 11.82 -12.18
C TYR A 177 -2.11 12.36 -13.37
N SER A 178 -1.67 11.51 -14.30
CA SER A 178 -1.08 11.94 -15.57
C SER A 178 -2.05 12.80 -16.38
N VAL A 179 -3.33 12.42 -16.42
CA VAL A 179 -4.37 13.21 -17.11
C VAL A 179 -4.66 14.51 -16.33
N ILE A 180 -4.73 14.46 -14.99
CA ILE A 180 -4.94 15.67 -14.16
C ILE A 180 -3.81 16.70 -14.36
N LYS A 181 -2.54 16.25 -14.36
CA LYS A 181 -1.38 17.13 -14.61
C LYS A 181 -1.40 17.69 -16.03
N ALA A 182 -1.73 16.85 -17.03
CA ALA A 182 -1.84 17.31 -18.41
C ALA A 182 -2.98 18.33 -18.60
N MET A 183 -4.13 18.12 -17.95
CA MET A 183 -5.23 19.09 -17.94
C MET A 183 -4.81 20.42 -17.30
N SER A 184 -4.10 20.37 -16.19
CA SER A 184 -3.62 21.58 -15.48
C SER A 184 -2.66 22.39 -16.36
N ALA A 185 -1.73 21.70 -17.03
CA ALA A 185 -0.82 22.33 -17.99
C ALA A 185 -1.60 22.95 -19.18
N LEU A 186 -2.58 22.24 -19.73
CA LEU A 186 -3.42 22.77 -20.80
C LEU A 186 -4.20 24.02 -20.37
N VAL A 187 -4.76 24.03 -19.16
CA VAL A 187 -5.45 25.21 -18.61
C VAL A 187 -4.48 26.38 -18.48
N ASP A 188 -3.24 26.16 -18.05
CA ASP A 188 -2.23 27.22 -17.96
C ASP A 188 -1.89 27.79 -19.36
N ASP A 189 -1.78 26.94 -20.38
CA ASP A 189 -1.59 27.36 -21.77
C ASP A 189 -2.80 28.15 -22.32
N MET A 190 -4.02 27.70 -22.03
CA MET A 190 -5.27 28.36 -22.43
C MET A 190 -5.47 29.73 -21.77
N ARG A 191 -4.83 29.96 -20.61
CA ARG A 191 -4.87 31.24 -19.90
C ARG A 191 -3.84 32.24 -20.41
N GLY A 192 -2.86 31.78 -21.19
CA GLY A 192 -1.82 32.63 -21.79
C GLY A 192 -2.34 33.54 -22.90
N ASP A 193 -1.56 34.57 -23.23
CA ASP A 193 -1.93 35.54 -24.29
C ASP A 193 -2.00 34.88 -25.67
N THR A 194 -1.18 33.86 -25.93
CA THR A 194 -1.18 33.12 -27.20
C THR A 194 -2.55 32.52 -27.49
N PHE A 195 -3.24 31.94 -26.50
CA PHE A 195 -4.56 31.35 -26.70
C PHE A 195 -5.60 32.38 -27.15
N ARG A 196 -5.52 33.61 -26.63
CA ARG A 196 -6.42 34.72 -27.02
C ARG A 196 -6.23 35.11 -28.49
N THR A 197 -5.02 34.98 -29.02
CA THR A 197 -4.69 35.35 -30.40
C THR A 197 -5.03 34.29 -31.45
N LEU A 198 -5.41 33.06 -31.04
CA LEU A 198 -5.80 32.00 -31.96
C LEU A 198 -7.11 32.34 -32.68
N ASP A 199 -7.40 31.68 -33.78
CA ASP A 199 -8.73 31.73 -34.40
C ASP A 199 -9.77 30.96 -33.57
N ALA A 200 -11.04 31.24 -33.78
CA ALA A 200 -12.14 30.64 -33.02
C ALA A 200 -12.22 29.12 -33.21
N GLU A 201 -11.98 28.61 -34.42
CA GLU A 201 -12.01 27.17 -34.73
C GLU A 201 -10.97 26.41 -33.89
N ARG A 202 -9.76 26.97 -33.81
CA ARG A 202 -8.66 26.39 -33.03
C ARG A 202 -8.90 26.47 -31.53
N ARG A 203 -9.50 27.56 -31.03
CA ARG A 203 -9.94 27.64 -29.63
C ARG A 203 -11.00 26.58 -29.30
N ILE A 204 -11.97 26.38 -30.19
CA ILE A 204 -13.02 25.36 -30.02
C ILE A 204 -12.41 23.95 -29.99
N ALA A 205 -11.46 23.66 -30.89
CA ALA A 205 -10.76 22.38 -30.90
C ALA A 205 -10.03 22.11 -29.58
N ILE A 206 -9.24 23.08 -29.10
CA ILE A 206 -8.51 22.96 -27.82
C ILE A 206 -9.48 22.79 -26.63
N TYR A 207 -10.59 23.54 -26.62
CA TYR A 207 -11.60 23.41 -25.57
C TYR A 207 -12.25 22.01 -25.60
N SER A 208 -12.51 21.48 -26.79
CA SER A 208 -13.05 20.13 -26.98
C SER A 208 -12.08 19.07 -26.47
N ASP A 209 -10.77 19.24 -26.72
CA ASP A 209 -9.73 18.37 -26.17
C ASP A 209 -9.71 18.43 -24.63
N TYR A 210 -9.77 19.62 -24.03
CA TYR A 210 -9.85 19.79 -22.58
C TYR A 210 -11.06 19.04 -21.98
N VAL A 211 -12.23 19.16 -22.59
CA VAL A 211 -13.43 18.41 -22.18
C VAL A 211 -13.22 16.90 -22.32
N GLY A 212 -12.61 16.46 -23.43
CA GLY A 212 -12.24 15.06 -23.64
C GLY A 212 -11.34 14.53 -22.53
N MET A 213 -10.36 15.32 -22.10
CA MET A 213 -9.48 14.99 -20.98
C MET A 213 -10.24 14.91 -19.65
N ARG A 214 -11.20 15.80 -19.38
CA ARG A 214 -12.08 15.68 -18.19
C ARG A 214 -12.82 14.36 -18.18
N LYS A 215 -13.45 13.98 -19.29
CA LYS A 215 -14.15 12.69 -19.42
C LYS A 215 -13.20 11.50 -19.22
N GLN A 216 -11.99 11.58 -19.77
CA GLN A 216 -10.97 10.54 -19.60
C GLN A 216 -10.48 10.43 -18.14
N ALA A 217 -10.18 11.55 -17.49
CA ALA A 217 -9.82 11.59 -16.07
C ALA A 217 -10.94 11.00 -15.20
N PHE A 218 -12.20 11.27 -15.52
CA PHE A 218 -13.33 10.66 -14.82
C PHE A 218 -13.35 9.13 -14.93
N VAL A 219 -13.11 8.59 -16.13
CA VAL A 219 -13.03 7.14 -16.36
C VAL A 219 -11.85 6.51 -15.63
N PHE A 220 -10.67 7.14 -15.69
CA PHE A 220 -9.48 6.65 -15.01
C PHE A 220 -9.61 6.72 -13.49
N GLY A 221 -10.14 7.81 -12.95
CA GLY A 221 -10.38 7.94 -11.51
C GLY A 221 -11.38 6.90 -11.01
N LYS A 222 -12.50 6.68 -11.71
CA LYS A 222 -13.46 5.61 -11.33
C LYS A 222 -12.81 4.22 -11.33
N HIS A 223 -11.90 3.98 -12.26
CA HIS A 223 -11.14 2.74 -12.28
C HIS A 223 -10.16 2.63 -11.11
N ALA A 224 -9.40 3.68 -10.83
CA ALA A 224 -8.47 3.73 -9.71
C ALA A 224 -9.20 3.49 -8.37
N LEU A 225 -10.33 4.17 -8.14
CA LEU A 225 -11.16 3.96 -6.94
C LEU A 225 -11.63 2.50 -6.81
N ARG A 226 -12.07 1.90 -7.92
CA ARG A 226 -12.50 0.49 -7.92
C ARG A 226 -11.36 -0.45 -7.54
N LEU A 227 -10.16 -0.21 -8.06
CA LEU A 227 -8.98 -1.03 -7.75
C LEU A 227 -8.49 -0.85 -6.32
N ILE A 228 -8.42 0.41 -5.84
CA ILE A 228 -8.04 0.70 -4.45
C ILE A 228 -9.04 0.04 -3.48
N ARG A 229 -10.35 0.15 -3.75
CA ARG A 229 -11.37 -0.50 -2.93
C ARG A 229 -11.25 -2.02 -2.95
N ALA A 230 -11.12 -2.63 -4.14
CA ALA A 230 -10.95 -4.07 -4.26
C ALA A 230 -9.69 -4.56 -3.52
N TYR A 231 -8.58 -3.82 -3.60
CA TYR A 231 -7.37 -4.13 -2.87
C TYR A 231 -7.56 -4.00 -1.35
N SER A 232 -8.23 -2.95 -0.88
CA SER A 232 -8.54 -2.76 0.54
C SER A 232 -9.42 -3.89 1.09
N ASP A 233 -10.42 -4.33 0.34
CA ASP A 233 -11.42 -5.31 0.81
C ASP A 233 -10.91 -6.76 0.73
N GLY A 234 -10.12 -7.11 -0.29
CA GLY A 234 -9.73 -8.50 -0.55
C GLY A 234 -8.27 -8.69 -0.96
N GLY A 235 -7.44 -7.67 -0.75
CA GLY A 235 -6.01 -7.68 -1.08
C GLY A 235 -5.74 -7.82 -2.57
N ARG A 236 -4.52 -8.27 -2.87
CA ARG A 236 -4.01 -8.46 -4.23
C ARG A 236 -4.96 -9.27 -5.13
N LYS A 237 -5.48 -10.40 -4.63
CA LYS A 237 -6.33 -11.30 -5.41
C LYS A 237 -7.65 -10.64 -5.86
N ALA A 238 -8.21 -9.75 -5.04
CA ALA A 238 -9.43 -9.05 -5.38
C ALA A 238 -9.19 -7.97 -6.44
N ALA A 239 -8.10 -7.23 -6.33
CA ALA A 239 -7.70 -6.26 -7.35
C ALA A 239 -7.37 -6.94 -8.70
N ASP A 240 -6.66 -8.07 -8.68
CA ASP A 240 -6.34 -8.84 -9.91
C ASP A 240 -7.63 -9.29 -10.64
N ARG A 241 -8.70 -9.65 -9.93
CA ARG A 241 -10.00 -9.99 -10.56
C ARG A 241 -10.61 -8.81 -11.32
N VAL A 242 -10.51 -7.59 -10.78
CA VAL A 242 -11.03 -6.38 -11.43
C VAL A 242 -10.24 -6.04 -12.69
N ILE A 243 -8.92 -6.25 -12.68
CA ILE A 243 -8.06 -6.07 -13.86
C ILE A 243 -8.47 -7.08 -14.94
N ASN A 244 -8.51 -8.36 -14.59
CA ASN A 244 -8.81 -9.44 -15.54
C ASN A 244 -10.23 -9.33 -16.13
N SER A 245 -11.23 -8.89 -15.36
CA SER A 245 -12.58 -8.67 -15.89
C SER A 245 -12.62 -7.55 -16.92
N ARG A 246 -11.83 -6.48 -16.71
CA ARG A 246 -11.75 -5.36 -17.64
C ARG A 246 -11.09 -5.78 -18.95
N ASP A 247 -10.00 -6.55 -18.88
CA ASP A 247 -9.31 -7.05 -20.07
C ASP A 247 -10.19 -8.01 -20.87
N ALA A 248 -11.00 -8.82 -20.18
CA ALA A 248 -12.01 -9.66 -20.80
C ALA A 248 -13.09 -8.84 -21.52
N ASP A 249 -13.60 -7.76 -20.91
CA ASP A 249 -14.58 -6.86 -21.53
C ASP A 249 -14.02 -6.18 -22.80
N LEU A 250 -12.77 -5.70 -22.74
CA LEU A 250 -12.08 -5.08 -23.89
C LEU A 250 -11.87 -6.10 -25.02
N SER A 251 -11.46 -7.32 -24.68
CA SER A 251 -11.25 -8.41 -25.63
C SER A 251 -12.55 -8.94 -26.26
N ALA A 252 -13.67 -8.83 -25.55
CA ALA A 252 -14.99 -9.17 -26.07
C ALA A 252 -15.50 -8.09 -27.05
N ARG A 253 -15.31 -6.81 -26.74
CA ARG A 253 -15.67 -5.70 -27.65
C ARG A 253 -14.87 -5.73 -28.96
N SER A 254 -13.58 -6.05 -28.90
CA SER A 254 -12.74 -6.19 -30.11
C SER A 254 -13.13 -7.37 -31.01
N ARG A 255 -13.87 -8.36 -30.50
CA ARG A 255 -14.32 -9.53 -31.28
C ARG A 255 -15.73 -9.38 -31.87
N GLY A 256 -16.49 -8.38 -31.43
CA GLY A 256 -17.85 -8.10 -31.89
C GLY A 256 -17.99 -6.97 -32.92
N SER A 257 -16.88 -6.40 -33.40
CA SER A 257 -16.87 -5.30 -34.36
C SER A 257 -16.49 -5.75 -35.79
N VAL A 258 -17.09 -6.83 -36.27
CA VAL A 258 -16.99 -7.31 -37.66
C VAL A 258 -18.33 -7.19 -38.34
#